data_AF-A0A6I6IJ03-F1
#
_entry.id   AF-A0A6I6IJ03-F1
#
_cell.length_a   1.000
_cell.length_b   1.000
_cell.length_c   1.000
_cell.angle_alpha   90.00
_cell.angle_beta   90.00
_cell.angle_gamma   90.00
#
_symmetry.space_group_name_H-M   'P 1'
#
loop_
_entity.id
_entity.type
_entity.pdbx_description
1 polymer ?
#
loop_
_entity_poly.entity_id
_entity_poly.type
_entity_poly.pdbx_seq_one_letter_code
_entity_poly.pdbx_strand_id
1 'polypeptide(L)'
;MAHFLNLTGMLGAAIVSIMGASGMSQANKPHLSVGCAAQDSKAEVSEEICALFVRELSAALAERGVVPAPQGAASDVTLVVEEASDRRFVARIDQGDVQGPARATARKGAPLDEAAIAALLRGLIKATPGI
;
A
#
# COMPACT_ATOMS: atom_id res chain seq x y z
N MET A 1 -61.22 54.78 -19.25
CA MET A 1 -60.70 55.77 -18.27
C MET A 1 -60.03 54.98 -17.17
N ALA A 2 -58.83 55.21 -16.68
CA ALA A 2 -57.63 55.95 -17.05
C ALA A 2 -56.63 55.59 -15.91
N HIS A 3 -55.32 55.77 -16.14
CA HIS A 3 -54.27 55.88 -15.11
C HIS A 3 -53.75 54.61 -14.42
N PHE A 4 -52.46 54.42 -14.14
CA PHE A 4 -51.15 54.97 -14.56
C PHE A 4 -50.08 54.15 -13.79
N LEU A 5 -48.97 53.85 -14.46
CA LEU A 5 -47.57 53.73 -14.00
C LEU A 5 -47.09 52.97 -12.74
N ASN A 6 -45.92 52.36 -12.99
CA ASN A 6 -44.70 52.23 -12.18
C ASN A 6 -44.58 51.06 -11.19
N LEU A 7 -43.62 50.16 -11.48
CA LEU A 7 -42.49 50.03 -10.58
C LEU A 7 -41.19 49.68 -11.31
N THR A 8 -40.14 50.28 -10.77
CA THR A 8 -38.80 50.53 -11.27
C THR A 8 -37.90 49.30 -11.12
N GLY A 9 -36.82 49.27 -11.90
CA GLY A 9 -35.94 48.13 -12.09
C GLY A 9 -35.11 47.69 -10.88
N MET A 10 -34.50 46.52 -11.05
CA MET A 10 -33.34 46.09 -10.28
C MET A 10 -32.23 45.66 -11.23
N LEU A 11 -31.11 46.39 -11.15
CA LEU A 11 -29.79 45.91 -11.50
C LEU A 11 -29.47 44.63 -10.73
N GLY A 12 -28.90 43.63 -11.39
CA GLY A 12 -28.34 42.44 -10.73
C GLY A 12 -27.18 41.88 -11.54
N ALA A 13 -25.98 41.96 -10.97
CA ALA A 13 -24.69 41.77 -11.60
C ALA A 13 -24.42 40.39 -12.20
N ALA A 14 -23.59 40.38 -13.25
CA ALA A 14 -22.92 39.21 -13.78
C ALA A 14 -21.98 38.58 -12.74
N ILE A 15 -22.02 37.26 -12.60
CA ILE A 15 -20.97 36.48 -11.93
C ILE A 15 -20.57 35.31 -12.83
N VAL A 16 -19.27 35.27 -13.10
CA VAL A 16 -18.47 34.27 -13.79
C VAL A 16 -18.56 32.90 -13.10
N SER A 17 -18.59 31.81 -13.86
CA SER A 17 -17.95 30.56 -13.44
C SER A 17 -17.46 29.78 -14.64
N ILE A 18 -16.13 29.68 -14.71
CA ILE A 18 -15.33 28.90 -15.62
C ILE A 18 -15.57 27.42 -15.25
N MET A 19 -16.28 26.66 -16.08
CA MET A 19 -16.31 25.20 -15.97
C MET A 19 -14.96 24.64 -16.47
N GLY A 20 -13.95 24.74 -15.61
CA GLY A 20 -12.68 24.08 -15.77
C GLY A 20 -12.69 22.72 -15.07
N ALA A 21 -12.32 21.70 -15.84
CA ALA A 21 -11.75 20.43 -15.40
C ALA A 21 -12.58 19.55 -14.44
N SER A 22 -13.51 18.79 -15.02
CA SER A 22 -13.83 17.45 -14.48
C SER A 22 -12.72 16.48 -14.89
N GLY A 23 -11.57 16.58 -14.23
CA GLY A 23 -10.61 15.47 -14.15
C GLY A 23 -11.21 14.37 -13.28
N MET A 24 -12.18 13.63 -13.81
CA MET A 24 -12.81 12.50 -13.15
C MET A 24 -12.63 11.26 -14.00
N SER A 25 -11.51 10.57 -13.76
CA SER A 25 -11.38 9.11 -13.83
C SER A 25 -9.99 8.73 -13.33
N GLN A 26 -9.68 9.08 -12.07
CA GLN A 26 -8.72 8.27 -11.33
C GLN A 26 -9.46 6.96 -11.03
N ALA A 27 -9.33 6.01 -11.96
CA ALA A 27 -9.88 4.68 -11.84
C ALA A 27 -9.55 4.16 -10.44
N ASN A 28 -10.59 3.74 -9.72
CA ASN A 28 -10.52 3.14 -8.40
C ASN A 28 -9.75 1.81 -8.52
N LYS A 29 -8.42 1.87 -8.64
CA LYS A 29 -7.57 0.69 -8.61
C LYS A 29 -7.73 0.11 -7.21
N PRO A 30 -8.20 -1.13 -7.06
CA PRO A 30 -8.45 -1.70 -5.74
C PRO A 30 -7.15 -1.64 -4.94
N HIS A 31 -7.24 -1.01 -3.77
CA HIS A 31 -6.15 -0.99 -2.81
C HIS A 31 -5.77 -2.43 -2.46
N LEU A 32 -4.46 -2.70 -2.39
CA LEU A 32 -3.93 -3.98 -1.97
C LEU A 32 -3.74 -3.96 -0.46
N SER A 33 -4.49 -4.80 0.26
CA SER A 33 -4.35 -4.95 1.70
C SER A 33 -3.18 -5.86 2.05
N VAL A 34 -2.37 -5.45 3.03
CA VAL A 34 -1.10 -6.09 3.35
C VAL A 34 -0.98 -6.41 4.83
N GLY A 35 -0.59 -7.65 5.12
CA GLY A 35 -0.32 -8.13 6.47
C GLY A 35 1.09 -8.70 6.61
N CYS A 36 1.46 -8.96 7.85
CA CYS A 36 2.69 -9.67 8.19
C CYS A 36 2.37 -10.71 9.27
N ALA A 37 2.97 -11.89 9.15
CA ALA A 37 2.73 -13.00 10.07
C ALA A 37 4.03 -13.77 10.35
N ALA A 38 4.17 -14.26 11.58
CA ALA A 38 5.20 -15.23 11.93
C ALA A 38 4.65 -16.65 11.70
N GLN A 39 5.43 -17.52 11.06
CA GLN A 39 5.02 -18.91 10.87
C GLN A 39 5.13 -19.73 12.16
N ASP A 40 6.13 -19.44 13.00
CA ASP A 40 6.37 -20.16 14.24
C ASP A 40 7.09 -19.29 15.30
N SER A 41 7.35 -19.87 16.47
CA SER A 41 7.92 -19.16 17.63
C SER A 41 9.38 -18.73 17.45
N LYS A 42 10.05 -19.08 16.35
CA LYS A 42 11.40 -18.61 16.02
C LYS A 42 11.38 -17.42 15.06
N ALA A 43 10.20 -17.07 14.57
CA ALA A 43 9.96 -15.87 13.79
C ALA A 43 9.31 -14.82 14.68
N GLU A 44 9.97 -13.68 14.84
CA GLU A 44 9.34 -12.48 15.35
C GLU A 44 9.15 -11.51 14.18
N VAL A 45 7.92 -11.10 13.95
CA VAL A 45 7.62 -10.02 13.01
C VAL A 45 7.59 -8.74 13.81
N SER A 46 8.70 -8.00 13.76
CA SER A 46 8.74 -6.66 14.34
C SER A 46 7.94 -5.69 13.47
N GLU A 47 7.46 -4.61 14.10
CA GLU A 47 6.75 -3.54 13.37
C GLU A 47 7.63 -2.93 12.28
N GLU A 48 8.94 -2.82 12.52
CA GLU A 48 9.91 -2.31 11.55
C GLU A 48 10.02 -3.20 10.31
N ILE A 49 10.03 -4.53 10.48
CA ILE A 49 10.05 -5.47 9.36
C ILE A 49 8.77 -5.33 8.52
N CYS A 50 7.61 -5.20 9.18
CA CYS A 50 6.35 -5.04 8.47
C CYS A 50 6.27 -3.69 7.75
N ALA A 51 6.69 -2.61 8.40
CA ALA A 51 6.77 -1.28 7.78
C ALA A 51 7.74 -1.23 6.60
N LEU A 52 8.89 -1.91 6.72
CA LEU A 52 9.85 -2.06 5.64
C LEU A 52 9.22 -2.78 4.44
N PHE A 53 8.50 -3.87 4.67
CA PHE A 53 7.80 -4.59 3.62
C PHE A 53 6.74 -3.74 2.91
N VAL A 54 5.88 -3.04 3.67
CA VAL A 54 4.87 -2.14 3.10
C VAL A 54 5.52 -1.06 2.26
N ARG A 55 6.66 -0.50 2.70
CA ARG A 55 7.42 0.51 1.96
C ARG A 55 7.96 -0.04 0.63
N GLU A 56 8.64 -1.19 0.66
CA GLU A 56 9.21 -1.78 -0.56
C GLU A 56 8.10 -2.22 -1.54
N LEU A 57 6.97 -2.72 -1.04
CA LEU A 57 5.82 -3.12 -1.86
C LEU A 57 5.11 -1.90 -2.47
N SER A 58 4.91 -0.84 -1.69
CA SER A 58 4.35 0.43 -2.20
C SER A 58 5.23 1.04 -3.29
N ALA A 59 6.56 0.95 -3.15
CA ALA A 59 7.50 1.40 -4.17
C ALA A 59 7.43 0.55 -5.45
N ALA A 60 7.27 -0.77 -5.33
CA ALA A 60 7.11 -1.67 -6.47
C ALA A 60 5.75 -1.49 -7.18
N LEU A 61 4.71 -1.11 -6.43
CA LEU A 61 3.34 -0.97 -6.90
C LEU A 61 2.86 0.49 -6.86
N ALA A 62 3.68 1.44 -7.28
CA ALA A 62 3.38 2.87 -7.15
C ALA A 62 2.00 3.29 -7.73
N GLU A 63 1.49 2.57 -8.73
CA GLU A 63 0.17 2.85 -9.32
C GLU A 63 -1.01 2.18 -8.60
N ARG A 64 -0.76 1.27 -7.65
CA ARG A 64 -1.77 0.53 -6.89
C ARG A 64 -1.59 0.92 -5.42
N GLY A 65 -2.61 1.51 -4.80
CA GLY A 65 -2.50 1.90 -3.40
C GLY A 65 -2.26 0.68 -2.51
N VAL A 66 -1.24 0.72 -1.67
CA VAL A 66 -0.94 -0.33 -0.69
C VAL A 66 -1.40 0.15 0.68
N VAL A 67 -2.19 -0.66 1.39
CA VAL A 67 -2.72 -0.32 2.71
C VAL A 67 -2.46 -1.45 3.71
N PRO A 68 -1.99 -1.17 4.93
CA PRO A 68 -1.91 -2.17 5.97
C PRO A 68 -3.31 -2.73 6.28
N ALA A 69 -3.43 -4.05 6.38
CA ALA A 69 -4.65 -4.68 6.83
C ALA A 69 -4.88 -4.40 8.32
N PRO A 70 -6.14 -4.20 8.76
CA PRO A 70 -6.47 -4.14 10.18
C PRO A 70 -6.02 -5.42 10.90
N GLN A 71 -5.60 -5.29 12.16
CA GLN A 71 -5.22 -6.47 12.95
C GLN A 71 -6.36 -7.49 13.01
N GLY A 72 -6.04 -8.75 12.72
CA GLY A 72 -7.03 -9.85 12.70
C GLY A 72 -7.88 -9.93 11.44
N ALA A 73 -7.71 -9.04 10.47
CA ALA A 73 -8.34 -9.14 9.15
C ALA A 73 -7.48 -9.96 8.17
N ALA A 74 -8.13 -10.65 7.24
CA ALA A 74 -7.43 -11.26 6.11
C ALA A 74 -6.78 -10.17 5.25
N SER A 75 -5.58 -10.45 4.75
CA SER A 75 -4.83 -9.57 3.86
C SER A 75 -4.75 -10.20 2.47
N ASP A 76 -4.79 -9.38 1.42
CA ASP A 76 -4.58 -9.86 0.04
C ASP A 76 -3.17 -10.43 -0.13
N VAL A 77 -2.20 -9.81 0.55
CA VAL A 77 -0.79 -10.19 0.55
C VAL A 77 -0.27 -10.24 1.96
N THR A 78 0.41 -11.31 2.31
CA THR A 78 1.02 -11.49 3.64
C THR A 78 2.50 -11.77 3.51
N LEU A 79 3.34 -10.98 4.18
CA LEU A 79 4.73 -11.39 4.43
C LEU A 79 4.71 -12.43 5.55
N VAL A 80 5.11 -13.65 5.22
CA VAL A 80 5.28 -14.72 6.22
C VAL A 80 6.76 -14.84 6.55
N VAL A 81 7.11 -14.53 7.80
CA VAL A 81 8.47 -14.69 8.32
C VAL A 81 8.58 -16.09 8.93
N GLU A 82 9.54 -16.86 8.44
CA GLU A 82 9.82 -18.22 8.90
C GLU A 82 10.99 -18.25 9.89
N GLU A 83 11.92 -17.31 9.77
CA GLU A 83 13.06 -17.18 10.68
C GLU A 83 13.52 -15.72 10.70
N ALA A 84 13.68 -15.13 11.89
CA ALA A 84 14.29 -13.81 12.06
C ALA A 84 15.33 -13.87 13.17
N SER A 85 16.58 -13.66 12.81
CA SER A 85 17.72 -13.59 13.73
C SER A 85 18.67 -12.48 13.32
N ASP A 86 19.66 -12.20 14.16
CA ASP A 86 20.70 -11.22 13.89
C ASP A 86 21.51 -11.54 12.62
N ARG A 87 21.56 -12.79 12.15
CA ARG A 87 22.43 -13.21 11.03
C ARG A 87 21.71 -13.86 9.86
N ARG A 88 20.45 -14.22 10.04
CA ARG A 88 19.66 -14.94 9.06
C ARG A 88 18.21 -14.47 9.12
N PHE A 89 17.64 -14.27 7.94
CA PHE A 89 16.25 -13.90 7.78
C PHE A 89 15.67 -14.73 6.63
N VAL A 90 14.58 -15.44 6.90
CA VAL A 90 13.87 -16.31 5.96
C VAL A 90 12.41 -15.88 5.91
N ALA A 91 11.92 -15.59 4.71
CA ALA A 91 10.54 -15.16 4.52
C ALA A 91 10.01 -15.58 3.16
N ARG A 92 8.68 -15.55 3.03
CA ARG A 92 7.94 -15.68 1.77
C ARG A 92 6.80 -14.67 1.72
N ILE A 93 6.22 -14.50 0.53
CA ILE A 93 5.01 -13.71 0.33
C ILE A 93 3.90 -14.67 -0.07
N ASP A 94 2.84 -14.69 0.72
CA ASP A 94 1.63 -15.46 0.43
C ASP A 94 0.54 -14.50 -0.11
N GLN A 95 -0.24 -14.96 -1.09
CA GLN A 95 -1.32 -14.19 -1.72
C GLN A 95 -2.65 -14.95 -1.58
N GLY A 96 -3.54 -14.45 -0.72
CA GLY A 96 -4.69 -15.22 -0.27
C GLY A 96 -4.27 -16.60 0.26
N ASP A 97 -4.82 -17.67 -0.32
CA ASP A 97 -4.49 -19.06 0.05
C ASP A 97 -3.25 -19.62 -0.69
N VAL A 98 -2.62 -18.84 -1.57
CA VAL A 98 -1.47 -19.30 -2.36
C VAL A 98 -0.17 -18.97 -1.64
N GLN A 99 0.57 -20.02 -1.25
CA GLN A 99 1.87 -19.85 -0.61
C GLN A 99 2.97 -19.57 -1.63
N GLY A 100 3.79 -18.56 -1.35
CA GLY A 100 4.95 -18.23 -2.17
C GLY A 100 6.19 -19.09 -1.85
N PRO A 101 7.23 -19.04 -2.69
CA PRO A 101 8.49 -19.69 -2.37
C PRO A 101 9.26 -18.93 -1.29
N ALA A 102 9.67 -19.64 -0.23
CA ALA A 102 10.56 -19.09 0.79
C ALA A 102 11.93 -18.72 0.22
N ARG A 103 12.46 -17.58 0.67
CA ARG A 103 13.81 -17.12 0.35
C ARG A 103 14.51 -16.65 1.61
N ALA A 104 15.83 -16.81 1.59
CA ALA A 104 16.67 -16.50 2.72
C ALA A 104 17.74 -15.47 2.34
N THR A 105 18.08 -14.60 3.29
CA THR A 105 19.33 -13.85 3.29
C THR A 105 20.09 -14.16 4.57
N ALA A 106 21.43 -14.22 4.48
CA ALA A 106 22.27 -14.52 5.62
C ALA A 106 23.63 -13.82 5.50
N ARG A 107 24.21 -13.46 6.64
CA ARG A 107 25.58 -12.91 6.72
C ARG A 107 26.42 -13.71 7.71
N LYS A 108 27.70 -13.89 7.34
CA LYS A 108 28.71 -14.49 8.23
C LYS A 108 29.53 -13.36 8.85
N GLY A 109 29.62 -13.37 10.19
CA GLY A 109 30.53 -12.49 10.93
C GLY A 109 30.03 -11.06 11.19
N ALA A 110 28.85 -10.69 10.70
CA ALA A 110 28.20 -9.42 10.99
C ALA A 110 26.68 -9.59 11.06
N PRO A 111 25.96 -8.73 11.81
CA PRO A 111 24.52 -8.70 11.79
C PRO A 111 23.96 -8.40 10.39
N LEU A 112 22.75 -8.89 10.12
CA LEU A 112 21.91 -8.45 9.01
C LEU A 112 21.48 -7.01 9.27
N ASP A 113 21.78 -6.16 8.30
CA ASP A 113 21.33 -4.77 8.29
C ASP A 113 20.00 -4.65 7.53
N GLU A 114 19.32 -3.51 7.72
CA GLU A 114 18.06 -3.20 7.02
C GLU A 114 18.21 -3.31 5.50
N ALA A 115 19.36 -2.92 4.94
CA ALA A 115 19.60 -2.96 3.51
C ALA A 115 19.59 -4.39 2.95
N ALA A 116 20.17 -5.35 3.67
CA ALA A 116 20.14 -6.76 3.31
C ALA A 116 18.72 -7.34 3.36
N ILE A 117 17.92 -6.95 4.37
CA ILE A 117 16.52 -7.37 4.50
C ILE A 117 15.69 -6.76 3.37
N ALA A 118 15.84 -5.46 3.11
CA ALA A 118 15.14 -4.76 2.03
C ALA A 118 15.46 -5.38 0.65
N ALA A 119 16.70 -5.78 0.41
CA ALA A 119 17.08 -6.47 -0.81
C ALA A 119 16.40 -7.82 -0.97
N LEU A 120 16.27 -8.59 0.12
CA LEU A 120 15.48 -9.83 0.11
C LEU A 120 14.02 -9.56 -0.22
N LEU A 121 13.40 -8.58 0.46
CA LEU A 121 11.99 -8.23 0.28
C LEU A 121 11.69 -7.81 -1.17
N ARG A 122 12.52 -6.95 -1.76
CA ARG A 122 12.41 -6.62 -3.20
C ARG A 122 12.53 -7.86 -4.09
N GLY A 123 13.43 -8.78 -3.73
CA GLY A 123 13.60 -10.04 -4.44
C GLY A 123 12.39 -10.97 -4.34
N LEU A 124 11.70 -10.99 -3.20
CA LEU A 124 10.44 -11.71 -2.99
C LEU A 124 9.29 -11.07 -3.77
N ILE A 125 9.14 -9.75 -3.68
CA ILE A 125 8.11 -8.99 -4.40
C ILE A 125 8.23 -9.23 -5.91
N LYS A 126 9.44 -9.08 -6.47
CA LYS A 126 9.71 -9.33 -7.90
C LYS A 126 9.41 -10.78 -8.32
N ALA A 127 9.52 -11.72 -7.39
CA ALA A 127 9.31 -13.14 -7.66
C ALA A 127 7.86 -13.60 -7.48
N THR A 128 6.97 -12.73 -7.02
CA THR A 128 5.55 -13.03 -6.76
C THR A 128 4.72 -12.45 -7.91
N PRO A 129 4.24 -13.27 -8.86
CA PRO A 129 3.47 -12.76 -9.98
C PRO A 129 2.07 -12.32 -9.53
N GLY A 130 1.59 -11.17 -10.00
CA GLY A 130 0.20 -10.75 -9.80
C GLY A 130 -0.07 -9.88 -8.57
N ILE A 131 0.97 -9.53 -7.81
CA ILE A 131 0.93 -8.38 -6.89
C ILE A 131 1.28 -7.10 -7.64
#